data_AF-A0A0S6X6S2-F1
#
_entry.id   AF-A0A0S6X6S2-F1
#
_cell.length_a   1.000
_cell.length_b   1.000
_cell.length_c   1.000
_cell.angle_alpha   90.00
_cell.angle_beta   90.00
_cell.angle_gamma   90.00
#
_symmetry.space_group_name_H-M   'P 1'
#
loop_
_entity.id
_entity.type
_entity.pdbx_description
1 polymer ?
#
loop_
_entity_poly.entity_id
_entity_poly.type
_entity_poly.pdbx_seq_one_letter_code
_entity_poly.pdbx_strand_id
1 'polypeptide(L)' 'MAAKVRVEGKVYDVCRGEATDGCINPREAGLNFGNRPLDHYPEDTGQEMPAS' A
#
# COMPACT_ATOMS: atom_id res chain seq x y z
N MET A 1 -13.58 -2.21 0.70
CA MET A 1 -13.27 -3.65 0.77
C MET A 1 -11.81 -3.90 0.46
N ALA A 2 -11.16 -4.80 1.19
CA ALA A 2 -9.80 -5.26 0.89
C ALA A 2 -9.84 -6.17 -0.36
N ALA A 3 -8.86 -6.04 -1.25
CA ALA A 3 -8.72 -6.95 -2.38
C ALA A 3 -8.20 -8.30 -1.89
N LYS A 4 -8.62 -9.40 -2.52
CA LYS A 4 -8.11 -10.75 -2.22
C LYS A 4 -7.34 -11.29 -3.42
N VAL A 5 -6.23 -11.98 -3.16
CA VAL A 5 -5.43 -12.64 -4.21
C VAL A 5 -5.20 -14.10 -3.86
N ARG A 6 -4.96 -14.93 -4.89
CA ARG A 6 -4.65 -16.35 -4.73
C ARG A 6 -3.18 -16.59 -5.05
N VAL A 7 -2.44 -17.11 -4.07
CA VAL A 7 -1.01 -17.43 -4.18
C VAL A 7 -0.83 -18.90 -3.78
N GLU A 8 -0.23 -19.70 -4.66
CA GLU A 8 -0.01 -21.15 -4.45
C GLU A 8 -1.28 -21.91 -3.97
N GLY A 9 -2.45 -21.51 -4.50
CA GLY A 9 -3.73 -22.12 -4.16
C GLY A 9 -4.39 -21.59 -2.88
N LYS A 10 -3.70 -20.80 -2.05
CA LYS A 10 -4.24 -20.14 -0.85
C LYS A 10 -4.72 -18.72 -1.16
N VAL A 11 -5.76 -18.25 -0.46
CA VAL A 11 -6.33 -16.92 -0.63
C VAL A 11 -5.85 -16.01 0.49
N TYR A 12 -5.35 -14.83 0.13
CA TYR A 12 -4.83 -13.82 1.05
C TYR A 12 -5.55 -12.49 0.84
N ASP A 13 -5.80 -11.78 1.93
CA ASP A 13 -6.18 -10.37 1.88
C ASP A 13 -4.96 -9.52 1.54
N VAL A 14 -5.12 -8.53 0.67
CA VAL A 14 -4.07 -7.57 0.29
C VAL A 14 -4.03 -6.44 1.30
N CYS A 15 -2.84 -6.09 1.77
CA CYS A 15 -2.66 -4.98 2.71
C CYS A 15 -3.19 -3.66 2.12
N ARG A 16 -3.95 -2.92 2.93
CA ARG A 16 -4.51 -1.61 2.60
C ARG A 16 -4.57 -0.71 3.84
N GLY A 17 -4.42 0.60 3.62
CA GLY A 17 -4.49 1.58 4.70
C GLY A 17 -3.39 1.34 5.73
N GLU A 18 -3.78 1.28 7.01
CA GLU A 18 -2.88 1.05 8.15
C GLU A 18 -2.64 -0.44 8.44
N ALA A 19 -3.28 -1.37 7.70
CA ALA A 19 -3.09 -2.79 7.91
C ALA A 19 -1.73 -3.26 7.35
N THR A 20 -0.82 -3.59 8.26
CA THR A 20 0.53 -4.09 7.96
C THR A 20 0.71 -5.58 8.22
N ASP A 21 -0.17 -6.19 9.02
CA ASP A 21 -0.05 -7.56 9.52
C ASP A 21 -1.18 -8.47 9.02
N GLY A 22 -0.88 -9.75 8.83
CA GLY A 22 -1.87 -10.76 8.42
C GLY A 22 -2.38 -10.64 6.98
N CYS A 23 -1.75 -9.81 6.16
CA CYS A 23 -2.09 -9.57 4.76
C CYS A 23 -0.85 -9.71 3.86
N ILE A 24 -1.07 -9.92 2.56
CA ILE A 24 0.02 -9.96 1.58
C ILE A 24 0.35 -8.54 1.09
N ASN A 25 1.65 -8.28 0.92
CA ASN A 25 2.14 -7.01 0.40
C ASN A 25 1.64 -6.82 -1.05
N PRO A 26 1.13 -5.62 -1.43
CA PRO A 26 0.58 -5.43 -2.77
C PRO A 26 1.55 -5.79 -3.90
N ARG A 27 2.84 -5.50 -3.75
CA ARG A 27 3.85 -5.84 -4.76
C ARG A 27 4.03 -7.35 -4.92
N GLU A 28 4.05 -8.09 -3.83
CA GLU A 28 4.13 -9.57 -3.85
C GLU A 28 2.84 -10.18 -4.44
N ALA A 29 1.71 -9.51 -4.26
CA ALA A 29 0.45 -9.85 -4.89
C ALA A 29 0.37 -9.51 -6.39
N GLY A 30 1.44 -8.97 -6.98
CA GLY A 30 1.47 -8.52 -8.39
C GLY A 30 0.70 -7.22 -8.65
N LEU A 31 0.40 -6.46 -7.59
CA LEU A 31 -0.35 -5.21 -7.63
C LEU A 31 0.59 -4.02 -7.49
N ASN A 32 0.34 -2.96 -8.25
CA ASN A 32 1.23 -1.79 -8.34
C ASN A 32 0.78 -0.60 -7.47
N PHE A 33 -0.09 -0.80 -6.49
CA PHE A 33 -0.49 0.29 -5.59
C PHE A 33 0.67 0.64 -4.65
N GLY A 34 0.93 1.93 -4.42
CA GLY A 34 2.08 2.37 -3.62
C GLY A 34 3.44 2.18 -4.31
N ASN A 35 3.46 1.81 -5.60
CA ASN A 35 4.68 1.70 -6.39
C ASN A 35 5.10 3.06 -6.98
N ARG A 36 5.17 4.08 -6.13
CA ARG A 36 5.79 5.37 -6.48
C ARG A 36 7.28 5.29 -6.15
N PRO A 37 8.18 5.69 -7.07
CA PRO A 37 9.58 5.87 -6.77
C PRO A 37 9.76 6.78 -5.55
N LEU A 38 10.79 6.52 -4.74
CA LEU A 38 11.14 7.39 -3.60
C LEU A 38 11.48 8.82 -4.04
N ASP A 39 11.90 8.98 -5.30
CA ASP A 39 12.19 10.26 -5.93
C ASP A 39 10.93 11.11 -6.20
N HIS A 40 9.73 10.55 -5.99
CA HIS A 40 8.46 11.26 -6.03
C HIS A 40 7.93 11.47 -4.61
N TYR A 41 8.69 12.25 -3.81
CA TYR A 41 8.09 13.04 -2.76
C TYR A 41 7.20 14.09 -3.45
N PRO A 42 5.94 14.32 -3.04
CA PRO A 42 5.19 15.45 -3.56
C PRO A 42 6.04 16.68 -3.27
N GLU A 43 6.56 17.30 -4.32
CA GLU A 43 7.16 18.62 -4.22
C GLU A 43 6.18 19.46 -3.43
N ASP A 44 6.68 19.91 -2.27
CA ASP A 44 5.97 20.65 -1.24
C ASP A 44 5.14 21.76 -1.89
N THR A 45 3.89 21.47 -2.25
CA THR A 45 2.87 22.49 -2.43
C THR A 45 2.34 22.73 -1.04
N GLY A 46 3.15 23.41 -0.21
CA GLY A 46 2.95 23.61 1.21
C GLY A 46 1.49 23.88 1.61
N GLN A 47 0.78 22.82 1.98
CA GLN A 47 -0.49 22.89 2.67
C GLN A 47 -0.39 22.02 3.92
N GLU A 48 0.27 22.63 4.90
CA GLU A 48 -0.10 22.68 6.32
C GLU A 48 -0.50 21.36 6.98
N MET A 49 0.46 20.70 7.62
CA MET A 49 0.18 19.96 8.86
C MET A 49 0.35 20.93 10.03
N PRO A 50 -0.69 21.29 10.79
CA PRO A 50 -0.49 22.03 12.04
C PRO A 50 0.25 21.11 13.01
N ALA A 51 1.49 21.49 13.34
CA ALA A 51 2.25 20.89 14.42
C ALA A 51 1.52 21.15 15.76
N SER A 52 1.32 20.11 16.55
CA SER A 52 0.98 20.19 17.98
C SER A 52 2.18 19.74 18.80
#